data_AF-A0A934C6N0-F1
#
_entry.id   AF-A0A934C6N0-F1
#
_cell.length_a   1.000
_cell.length_b   1.000
_cell.length_c   1.000
_cell.angle_alpha   90.00
_cell.angle_beta   90.00
_cell.angle_gamma   90.00
#
_symmetry.space_group_name_H-M   'P 1'
#
loop_
_entity.id
_entity.type
_entity.pdbx_description
1 polymer ?
#
loop_
_entity_poly.entity_id
_entity_poly.type
_entity_poly.pdbx_seq_one_letter_code
_entity_poly.pdbx_strand_id
1 'polypeptide(L)'
;MLVFLTGAASAGAAEPAEPRALVGPGATKEEVIDAYGWPSGQSKSGVKEVLSYPQGTVTLENGRVESVAFTMKPPWPPPRPRPGTTGSGPARKTDRGADFWGTDFEQAAREARRRNARVLIAFTGSDWSPPSRHFEEDVANHPDFVGQFTADFVFLRLDYSSRTPPPPAIREQNQQLRERYGVTTYPTLLVVEPDGDLLATVDLLKPVPGETYRDRVIAAVAETRESLKTRPPSPPKVPEPVPPAGAEAAGPAVARPAPTGGAAEAVEVTSSLFAARWALVVGLLAGLAGIGGLLWYVWHRGVLPKGGRPEQEMKQRISDAASGLPTPAEMNDWPRARVATLVAAYLEADGYRVELVRPAIDKDIALRREGAETPQVLVRCAGSEQGVVSVKLVRELLGTLAAEGVETGWVVAPAGFAREARTFAAQHGLRLIDAAELIERLRDLPPLLLPKILVRLAK
;
A
#
# COMPACT_ATOMS: atom_id res chain seq x y z
N MET A 1 49.47 58.41 -35.76
CA MET A 1 48.37 57.83 -36.57
C MET A 1 47.59 56.89 -35.65
N LEU A 2 46.76 57.43 -34.75
CA LEU A 2 45.29 57.31 -34.79
C LEU A 2 44.80 56.03 -35.48
N VAL A 3 44.18 55.12 -34.72
CA VAL A 3 42.73 54.83 -34.74
C VAL A 3 42.34 54.13 -33.43
N PHE A 4 41.29 54.65 -32.78
CA PHE A 4 40.58 54.09 -31.64
C PHE A 4 39.80 52.84 -32.03
N LEU A 5 39.80 51.79 -31.20
CA LEU A 5 38.67 50.87 -31.06
C LEU A 5 38.63 50.37 -29.60
N THR A 6 37.75 50.97 -28.82
CA THR A 6 37.31 50.52 -27.50
C THR A 6 36.54 49.21 -27.64
N GLY A 7 37.12 48.11 -27.20
CA GLY A 7 36.42 46.84 -26.99
C GLY A 7 36.33 46.54 -25.50
N ALA A 8 35.22 46.94 -24.87
CA ALA A 8 34.88 46.49 -23.53
C ALA A 8 34.49 45.00 -23.62
N ALA A 9 35.36 44.13 -23.10
CA ALA A 9 35.02 42.73 -22.86
C ALA A 9 34.04 42.66 -21.69
N SER A 10 32.74 42.72 -21.96
CA SER A 10 31.73 42.30 -21.00
C SER A 10 31.86 40.79 -20.84
N ALA A 11 32.15 40.37 -19.61
CA ALA A 11 31.97 38.99 -19.18
C ALA A 11 30.57 38.52 -19.60
N GLY A 12 30.51 37.51 -20.45
CA GLY A 12 29.27 36.81 -20.78
C GLY A 12 28.79 36.10 -19.52
N ALA A 13 28.01 36.81 -18.70
CA ALA A 13 27.12 36.19 -17.76
C ALA A 13 26.18 35.31 -18.60
N ALA A 14 26.28 33.99 -18.40
CA ALA A 14 25.27 33.08 -18.89
C ALA A 14 23.92 33.57 -18.34
N GLU A 15 23.06 34.04 -19.25
CA GLU A 15 21.68 34.39 -18.90
C GLU A 15 21.06 33.21 -18.15
N PRO A 16 20.43 33.44 -16.98
CA PRO A 16 19.64 32.40 -16.36
C PRO A 16 18.53 32.04 -17.34
N ALA A 17 18.53 30.80 -17.82
CA ALA A 17 17.50 30.25 -18.70
C ALA A 17 16.13 30.65 -18.13
N GLU A 18 15.40 31.48 -18.89
CA GLU A 18 14.04 31.85 -18.50
C GLU A 18 13.22 30.57 -18.26
N PRO A 19 12.39 30.52 -17.20
CA PRO A 19 11.54 29.38 -16.96
C PRO A 19 10.61 29.23 -18.17
N ARG A 20 10.87 28.21 -18.99
CA ARG A 20 10.00 27.84 -20.11
C ARG A 20 8.56 27.78 -19.58
N ALA A 21 7.68 28.62 -20.12
CA ALA A 21 6.26 28.48 -19.92
C ALA A 21 5.89 27.02 -20.22
N LEU A 22 5.10 26.39 -19.34
CA LEU A 22 4.69 24.98 -19.47
C LEU A 22 4.09 24.63 -20.85
N VAL A 23 3.67 25.64 -21.62
CA VAL A 23 3.08 25.49 -22.95
C VAL A 23 3.79 26.45 -23.93
N GLY A 24 4.36 25.91 -25.02
CA GLY A 24 5.06 26.67 -26.05
C GLY A 24 4.18 27.09 -27.24
N PRO A 25 4.70 27.91 -28.18
CA PRO A 25 3.99 28.30 -29.41
C PRO A 25 3.54 27.07 -30.21
N GLY A 26 2.29 27.07 -30.66
CA GLY A 26 1.68 25.97 -31.44
C GLY A 26 0.84 24.98 -30.63
N ALA A 27 0.86 25.04 -29.30
CA ALA A 27 0.02 24.20 -28.45
C ALA A 27 -1.48 24.52 -28.59
N THR A 28 -2.32 23.54 -28.39
CA THR A 28 -3.78 23.67 -28.52
C THR A 28 -4.41 24.38 -27.32
N LYS A 29 -5.61 24.94 -27.53
CA LYS A 29 -6.41 25.54 -26.46
C LYS A 29 -6.63 24.59 -25.29
N GLU A 30 -6.84 23.31 -25.57
CA GLU A 30 -7.03 22.25 -24.58
C GLU A 30 -5.77 22.08 -23.72
N GLU A 31 -4.59 22.00 -24.33
CA GLU A 31 -3.31 21.91 -23.61
C GLU A 31 -3.04 23.15 -22.74
N VAL A 32 -3.47 24.34 -23.19
CA VAL A 32 -3.41 25.57 -22.39
C VAL A 32 -4.36 25.53 -21.19
N ILE A 33 -5.58 25.02 -21.37
CA ILE A 33 -6.56 24.86 -20.29
C ILE A 33 -6.13 23.77 -19.31
N ASP A 34 -5.48 22.71 -19.79
CA ASP A 34 -4.95 21.64 -18.95
C ASP A 34 -3.75 22.12 -18.13
N ALA A 35 -2.90 22.98 -18.70
CA ALA A 35 -1.72 23.52 -18.01
C ALA A 35 -2.05 24.66 -17.04
N TYR A 36 -2.96 25.57 -17.40
CA TYR A 36 -3.22 26.81 -16.65
C TYR A 36 -4.63 26.90 -16.04
N GLY A 37 -5.48 25.91 -16.29
CA GLY A 37 -6.88 25.90 -15.83
C GLY A 37 -7.83 26.68 -16.72
N TRP A 38 -9.08 26.81 -16.24
CA TRP A 38 -10.06 27.62 -16.94
C TRP A 38 -9.72 29.12 -16.86
N PRO A 39 -9.74 29.86 -17.98
CA PRO A 39 -9.38 31.27 -17.99
C PRO A 39 -10.36 32.13 -17.19
N SER A 40 -9.87 33.22 -16.60
CA SER A 40 -10.69 34.21 -15.87
C SER A 40 -11.56 35.05 -16.82
N GLY A 41 -11.16 35.16 -18.08
CA GLY A 41 -11.94 35.79 -19.15
C GLY A 41 -11.49 35.27 -20.51
N GLN A 42 -12.39 35.30 -21.48
CA GLN A 42 -12.09 34.89 -22.85
C GLN A 42 -12.68 35.91 -23.82
N SER A 43 -11.91 36.30 -24.82
CA SER A 43 -12.38 37.13 -25.94
C SER A 43 -12.00 36.46 -27.26
N LYS A 44 -12.94 36.36 -28.21
CA LYS A 44 -12.70 35.78 -29.53
C LYS A 44 -13.09 36.79 -30.60
N SER A 45 -12.14 37.13 -31.46
CA SER A 45 -12.32 38.04 -32.59
C SER A 45 -11.77 37.38 -33.86
N GLY A 46 -12.68 36.89 -34.71
CA GLY A 46 -12.32 36.14 -35.92
C GLY A 46 -11.50 34.88 -35.61
N VAL A 47 -10.28 34.83 -36.14
CA VAL A 47 -9.33 33.71 -35.97
C VAL A 47 -8.53 33.80 -34.67
N LYS A 48 -8.53 34.96 -33.99
CA LYS A 48 -7.77 35.18 -32.76
C LYS A 48 -8.65 35.04 -31.52
N GLU A 49 -8.14 34.32 -30.53
CA GLU A 49 -8.80 34.06 -29.25
C GLU A 49 -7.82 34.37 -28.12
N VAL A 50 -8.20 35.28 -27.21
CA VAL A 50 -7.38 35.66 -26.06
C VAL A 50 -7.97 35.02 -24.81
N LEU A 51 -7.16 34.24 -24.10
CA LEU A 51 -7.46 33.67 -22.79
C LEU A 51 -6.76 34.51 -21.72
N SER A 52 -7.55 35.12 -20.85
CA SER A 52 -7.06 35.90 -19.72
C SER A 52 -6.93 35.01 -18.50
N TYR A 53 -5.79 35.12 -17.81
CA TYR A 53 -5.49 34.45 -16.56
C TYR A 53 -5.07 35.48 -15.50
N PRO A 54 -5.14 35.16 -14.20
CA PRO A 54 -4.62 36.04 -13.14
C PRO A 54 -3.15 36.43 -13.36
N GLN A 55 -2.36 35.53 -13.94
CA GLN A 55 -0.94 35.68 -14.21
C GLN A 55 -0.59 36.38 -15.53
N GLY A 56 -1.56 36.65 -16.41
CA GLY A 56 -1.33 37.23 -17.74
C GLY A 56 -2.23 36.65 -18.81
N THR A 57 -1.84 36.77 -20.09
CA THR A 57 -2.69 36.39 -21.22
C THR A 57 -2.05 35.38 -22.14
N VAL A 58 -2.86 34.49 -22.71
CA VAL A 58 -2.48 33.57 -23.79
C VAL A 58 -3.29 33.94 -25.02
N THR A 59 -2.61 34.30 -26.10
CA THR A 59 -3.24 34.58 -27.39
C THR A 59 -3.14 33.35 -28.26
N LEU A 60 -4.27 32.90 -28.78
CA LEU A 60 -4.39 31.81 -29.73
C LEU A 60 -4.81 32.34 -31.10
N GLU A 61 -4.28 31.74 -32.15
CA GLU A 61 -4.71 31.93 -33.53
C GLU A 61 -5.07 30.56 -34.13
N ASN A 62 -6.26 30.43 -34.71
CA ASN A 62 -6.79 29.14 -35.19
C ASN A 62 -6.78 28.02 -34.13
N GLY A 63 -6.97 28.38 -32.86
CA GLY A 63 -7.00 27.43 -31.74
C GLY A 63 -5.63 26.95 -31.27
N ARG A 64 -4.54 27.57 -31.75
CA ARG A 64 -3.17 27.28 -31.31
C ARG A 64 -2.50 28.51 -30.68
N VAL A 65 -1.67 28.31 -29.67
CA VAL A 65 -0.93 29.36 -28.97
C VAL A 65 -0.02 30.09 -29.94
N GLU A 66 -0.30 31.36 -30.18
CA GLU A 66 0.55 32.29 -30.92
C GLU A 66 1.54 32.95 -29.97
N SER A 67 1.08 33.42 -28.79
CA SER A 67 1.92 34.06 -27.78
C SER A 67 1.39 33.88 -26.36
N VAL A 68 2.30 33.85 -25.39
CA VAL A 68 2.02 33.78 -23.95
C VAL A 68 2.71 34.97 -23.28
N ALA A 69 1.94 35.82 -22.62
CA ALA A 69 2.43 37.00 -21.91
C ALA A 69 2.04 36.92 -20.44
N PHE A 70 2.88 36.27 -19.62
CA PHE A 70 2.71 36.23 -18.17
C PHE A 70 3.52 37.35 -17.49
N THR A 71 2.89 38.05 -16.56
CA THR A 71 3.45 39.22 -15.86
C THR A 71 3.93 38.90 -14.44
N MET A 72 3.56 37.74 -13.89
CA MET A 72 4.02 37.26 -12.58
C MET A 72 5.08 36.15 -12.73
N LYS A 73 5.91 35.91 -11.71
CA LYS A 73 6.81 34.74 -11.62
C LYS A 73 6.26 33.78 -10.54
N PRO A 74 6.50 32.45 -10.63
CA PRO A 74 5.94 31.45 -9.71
C PRO A 74 6.20 31.76 -8.22
N PRO A 75 5.37 31.27 -7.28
CA PRO A 75 4.30 30.28 -7.45
C PRO A 75 2.95 30.87 -7.89
N TRP A 76 2.23 30.14 -8.73
CA TRP A 76 0.97 30.58 -9.36
C TRP A 76 -0.27 30.25 -8.51
N PRO A 77 -1.35 31.06 -8.59
CA PRO A 77 -2.63 30.70 -7.98
C PRO A 77 -3.23 29.44 -8.63
N PRO A 78 -3.99 28.62 -7.87
CA PRO A 78 -4.53 27.36 -8.36
C PRO A 78 -5.52 27.58 -9.53
N PRO A 79 -5.52 26.68 -10.55
CA PRO A 79 -6.35 26.80 -11.75
C PRO A 79 -7.85 26.81 -11.43
N ARG A 80 -8.64 27.60 -12.18
CA ARG A 80 -10.10 27.63 -12.01
C ARG A 80 -10.77 26.40 -12.64
N PRO A 81 -11.84 25.86 -12.02
CA PRO A 81 -12.62 24.76 -12.59
C PRO A 81 -13.47 25.22 -13.78
N ARG A 82 -13.74 24.28 -14.71
CA ARG A 82 -14.49 24.50 -15.95
C ARG A 82 -15.99 24.81 -15.64
N PRO A 83 -16.60 25.87 -16.21
CA PRO A 83 -18.02 26.20 -16.04
C PRO A 83 -18.92 25.09 -16.58
N GLY A 84 -19.96 24.72 -15.83
CA GLY A 84 -20.94 23.68 -16.20
C GLY A 84 -20.84 22.37 -15.42
N THR A 85 -19.87 22.25 -14.51
CA THR A 85 -19.73 21.05 -13.66
C THR A 85 -20.52 21.20 -12.36
N THR A 86 -21.85 21.12 -12.42
CA THR A 86 -22.72 21.09 -11.23
C THR A 86 -23.64 19.86 -11.25
N GLY A 87 -23.38 18.89 -10.36
CA GLY A 87 -24.41 18.02 -9.76
C GLY A 87 -24.54 16.56 -10.26
N SER A 88 -24.19 15.62 -9.36
CA SER A 88 -24.82 14.31 -9.11
C SER A 88 -24.67 13.15 -10.13
N GLY A 89 -23.74 12.24 -9.82
CA GLY A 89 -23.50 10.90 -10.39
C GLY A 89 -22.29 10.28 -9.66
N PRO A 90 -22.16 8.95 -9.49
CA PRO A 90 -21.20 8.37 -8.54
C PRO A 90 -19.81 8.90 -8.86
N ALA A 91 -19.18 9.54 -7.86
CA ALA A 91 -17.91 10.23 -8.01
C ALA A 91 -16.89 9.29 -8.67
N ARG A 92 -16.66 9.49 -9.97
CA ARG A 92 -15.47 8.98 -10.65
C ARG A 92 -14.33 9.82 -10.08
N LYS A 93 -13.59 9.23 -9.15
CA LYS A 93 -12.27 9.73 -8.72
C LYS A 93 -11.40 9.83 -9.98
N THR A 94 -11.14 11.05 -10.40
CA THR A 94 -10.02 11.44 -11.28
C THR A 94 -9.64 12.86 -10.88
N ASP A 95 -8.43 13.22 -10.46
CA ASP A 95 -7.21 12.46 -10.20
C ASP A 95 -6.42 13.26 -9.16
N ARG A 96 -5.74 12.55 -8.25
CA ARG A 96 -4.54 13.09 -7.59
C ARG A 96 -3.56 13.46 -8.70
N GLY A 97 -2.60 14.37 -8.46
CA GLY A 97 -1.48 14.55 -9.40
C GLY A 97 -0.98 13.20 -9.91
N ALA A 98 -0.63 13.12 -11.21
CA ALA A 98 -0.29 11.89 -11.94
C ALA A 98 0.25 10.77 -11.02
N ASP A 99 -0.45 9.63 -10.96
CA ASP A 99 0.01 8.49 -10.15
C ASP A 99 1.29 7.93 -10.81
N PHE A 100 2.43 8.17 -10.19
CA PHE A 100 3.74 7.79 -10.73
C PHE A 100 3.99 6.28 -10.68
N TRP A 101 3.07 5.52 -10.08
CA TRP A 101 3.21 4.09 -9.82
C TRP A 101 2.46 3.25 -10.84
N GLY A 102 3.20 2.45 -11.61
CA GLY A 102 2.62 1.39 -12.43
C GLY A 102 2.12 0.22 -11.57
N THR A 103 1.34 -0.70 -12.15
CA THR A 103 0.84 -1.91 -11.47
C THR A 103 1.23 -3.20 -12.19
N ASP A 104 1.69 -3.11 -13.44
CA ASP A 104 2.10 -4.23 -14.28
C ASP A 104 3.63 -4.32 -14.32
N PHE A 105 4.16 -5.47 -13.91
CA PHE A 105 5.60 -5.68 -13.79
C PHE A 105 6.27 -5.72 -15.17
N GLU A 106 5.64 -6.32 -16.19
CA GLU A 106 6.24 -6.34 -17.52
C GLU A 106 6.30 -4.95 -18.14
N GLN A 107 5.26 -4.13 -17.93
CA GLN A 107 5.26 -2.74 -18.37
C GLN A 107 6.35 -1.94 -17.67
N ALA A 108 6.47 -2.08 -16.35
CA ALA A 108 7.52 -1.44 -15.57
C ALA A 108 8.92 -1.90 -16.01
N ALA A 109 9.11 -3.19 -16.27
CA ALA A 109 10.37 -3.76 -16.76
C ALA A 109 10.72 -3.25 -18.16
N ARG A 110 9.75 -3.17 -19.09
CA ARG A 110 9.98 -2.59 -20.43
C ARG A 110 10.40 -1.13 -20.33
N GLU A 111 9.73 -0.36 -19.48
CA GLU A 111 10.06 1.04 -19.26
C GLU A 111 11.44 1.22 -18.62
N ALA A 112 11.77 0.37 -17.65
CA ALA A 112 13.07 0.36 -16.98
C ALA A 112 14.21 0.06 -17.97
N ARG A 113 14.03 -0.92 -18.86
CA ARG A 113 14.99 -1.19 -19.95
C ARG A 113 15.15 -0.01 -20.90
N ARG A 114 14.04 0.64 -21.30
CA ARG A 114 14.09 1.82 -22.18
C ARG A 114 14.86 2.99 -21.57
N ARG A 115 14.71 3.21 -20.27
CA ARG A 115 15.33 4.30 -19.52
C ARG A 115 16.70 3.97 -18.95
N ASN A 116 17.17 2.73 -19.12
CA ASN A 116 18.34 2.21 -18.41
C ASN A 116 18.24 2.44 -16.88
N ALA A 117 17.04 2.22 -16.35
CA ALA A 117 16.66 2.39 -14.96
C ALA A 117 16.38 1.03 -14.32
N ARG A 118 16.30 1.00 -12.98
CA ARG A 118 15.87 -0.19 -12.21
C ARG A 118 14.39 -0.08 -11.85
N VAL A 119 13.80 -1.14 -11.31
CA VAL A 119 12.41 -1.10 -10.84
C VAL A 119 12.40 -1.04 -9.32
N LEU A 120 11.77 0.00 -8.76
CA LEU A 120 11.47 0.11 -7.33
C LEU A 120 10.05 -0.42 -7.12
N ILE A 121 9.94 -1.57 -6.47
CA ILE A 121 8.68 -2.25 -6.19
C ILE A 121 8.23 -1.92 -4.77
N ALA A 122 7.02 -1.40 -4.62
CA ALA A 122 6.35 -1.24 -3.34
C ALA A 122 5.29 -2.33 -3.17
N PHE A 123 5.47 -3.19 -2.16
CA PHE A 123 4.45 -4.13 -1.70
C PHE A 123 3.60 -3.43 -0.66
N THR A 124 2.32 -3.23 -0.95
CA THR A 124 1.42 -2.41 -0.11
C THR A 124 0.13 -3.14 0.22
N GLY A 125 -0.41 -2.87 1.41
CA GLY A 125 -1.78 -3.25 1.78
C GLY A 125 -2.63 -2.00 1.98
N SER A 126 -3.10 -1.37 0.89
CA SER A 126 -3.71 -0.04 0.92
C SER A 126 -4.99 0.09 1.77
N ASP A 127 -5.61 -1.02 2.16
CA ASP A 127 -6.81 -1.08 2.98
C ASP A 127 -6.61 -1.67 4.38
N TRP A 128 -5.69 -2.62 4.56
CA TRP A 128 -5.52 -3.34 5.84
C TRP A 128 -4.23 -3.02 6.59
N SER A 129 -3.21 -2.44 5.95
CA SER A 129 -1.92 -2.09 6.58
C SER A 129 -1.83 -0.58 6.87
N PRO A 130 -1.92 -0.14 8.14
CA PRO A 130 -1.76 1.28 8.48
C PRO A 130 -0.41 1.86 8.05
N PRO A 131 0.74 1.18 8.22
CA PRO A 131 2.01 1.65 7.70
C PRO A 131 2.02 1.82 6.17
N SER A 132 1.33 0.93 5.44
CA SER A 132 1.23 1.06 3.97
C SER A 132 0.40 2.28 3.58
N ARG A 133 -0.71 2.54 4.28
CA ARG A 133 -1.51 3.75 4.07
C ARG A 133 -0.70 5.01 4.34
N HIS A 134 0.08 5.02 5.42
CA HIS A 134 0.94 6.17 5.75
C HIS A 134 1.98 6.42 4.65
N PHE A 135 2.63 5.36 4.14
CA PHE A 135 3.54 5.48 2.99
C PHE A 135 2.84 6.04 1.74
N GLU A 136 1.66 5.53 1.39
CA GLU A 136 0.89 5.99 0.23
C GLU A 136 0.46 7.46 0.33
N GLU A 137 0.11 7.92 1.54
CA GLU A 137 -0.38 9.27 1.80
C GLU A 137 0.74 10.30 1.91
N ASP A 138 1.83 9.98 2.62
CA ASP A 138 2.90 10.94 2.95
C ASP A 138 4.10 10.88 2.00
N VAL A 139 4.33 9.74 1.33
CA VAL A 139 5.60 9.49 0.60
C VAL A 139 5.39 9.20 -0.88
N ALA A 140 4.55 8.22 -1.23
CA ALA A 140 4.54 7.59 -2.56
C ALA A 140 4.43 8.58 -3.73
N ASN A 141 3.60 9.62 -3.59
CA ASN A 141 3.39 10.65 -4.61
C ASN A 141 3.85 12.04 -4.17
N HIS A 142 4.63 12.14 -3.09
CA HIS A 142 5.17 13.42 -2.63
C HIS A 142 6.26 13.90 -3.61
N PRO A 143 6.28 15.19 -4.01
CA PRO A 143 7.26 15.72 -4.96
C PRO A 143 8.71 15.44 -4.59
N ASP A 144 9.06 15.55 -3.31
CA ASP A 144 10.43 15.27 -2.82
C ASP A 144 10.86 13.82 -3.10
N PHE A 145 9.96 12.86 -2.93
CA PHE A 145 10.25 11.45 -3.20
C PHE A 145 10.32 11.17 -4.70
N VAL A 146 9.28 11.61 -5.43
CA VAL A 146 9.17 11.36 -6.87
C VAL A 146 10.31 12.04 -7.63
N GLY A 147 10.58 13.32 -7.35
CA GLY A 147 11.61 14.09 -8.03
C GLY A 147 13.02 13.55 -7.80
N GLN A 148 13.27 12.91 -6.66
CA GLN A 148 14.59 12.38 -6.32
C GLN A 148 14.89 11.01 -6.93
N PHE A 149 13.88 10.20 -7.22
CA PHE A 149 14.05 8.79 -7.56
C PHE A 149 13.53 8.39 -8.95
N THR A 150 12.70 9.21 -9.59
CA THR A 150 12.19 8.90 -10.94
C THR A 150 13.25 8.93 -12.03
N ALA A 151 14.41 9.56 -11.84
CA ALA A 151 15.49 9.46 -12.82
C ALA A 151 16.08 8.03 -12.86
N ASP A 152 16.24 7.41 -11.70
CA ASP A 152 16.96 6.13 -11.53
C ASP A 152 16.03 4.91 -11.49
N PHE A 153 14.77 5.11 -11.12
CA PHE A 153 13.80 4.05 -10.87
C PHE A 153 12.50 4.25 -11.63
N VAL A 154 11.94 3.13 -12.09
CA VAL A 154 10.54 2.99 -12.48
C VAL A 154 9.78 2.46 -11.28
N PHE A 155 8.72 3.15 -10.88
CA PHE A 155 7.92 2.80 -9.71
C PHE A 155 6.84 1.79 -10.06
N LEU A 156 6.79 0.69 -9.31
CA LEU A 156 5.80 -0.36 -9.44
C LEU A 156 5.13 -0.61 -8.08
N ARG A 157 3.81 -0.52 -8.03
CA ARG A 157 3.02 -0.82 -6.84
C ARG A 157 2.33 -2.15 -6.99
N LEU A 158 2.61 -3.05 -6.05
CA LEU A 158 1.93 -4.32 -5.89
C LEU A 158 1.02 -4.22 -4.66
N ASP A 159 -0.23 -3.85 -4.90
CA ASP A 159 -1.20 -3.68 -3.84
C ASP A 159 -1.99 -4.97 -3.59
N TYR A 160 -2.17 -5.31 -2.31
CA TYR A 160 -2.89 -6.50 -1.84
C TYR A 160 -4.19 -6.08 -1.14
N SER A 161 -4.96 -5.22 -1.81
CA SER A 161 -6.25 -4.78 -1.28
C SER A 161 -7.32 -5.87 -1.39
N SER A 162 -8.00 -6.09 -0.27
CA SER A 162 -9.22 -6.92 -0.18
C SER A 162 -10.49 -6.14 -0.56
N ARG A 163 -10.52 -4.84 -0.29
CA ARG A 163 -11.64 -3.92 -0.54
C ARG A 163 -11.73 -3.46 -1.99
N THR A 164 -10.59 -3.29 -2.65
CA THR A 164 -10.50 -2.89 -4.06
C THR A 164 -9.43 -3.76 -4.73
N PRO A 165 -9.71 -5.05 -4.94
CA PRO A 165 -8.74 -5.97 -5.49
C PRO A 165 -8.38 -5.58 -6.92
N PRO A 166 -7.10 -5.71 -7.32
CA PRO A 166 -6.70 -5.48 -8.69
C PRO A 166 -7.29 -6.53 -9.65
N PRO A 167 -7.28 -6.28 -10.97
CA PRO A 167 -7.74 -7.26 -11.96
C PRO A 167 -7.07 -8.63 -11.79
N PRO A 168 -7.73 -9.75 -12.15
CA PRO A 168 -7.22 -11.09 -11.88
C PRO A 168 -5.78 -11.34 -12.32
N ALA A 169 -5.40 -10.87 -13.51
CA ALA A 169 -4.04 -11.00 -14.03
C ALA A 169 -3.00 -10.27 -13.17
N ILE A 170 -3.31 -9.03 -12.74
CA ILE A 170 -2.44 -8.26 -11.85
C ILE A 170 -2.40 -8.89 -10.46
N ARG A 171 -3.53 -9.41 -9.96
CA ARG A 171 -3.57 -10.09 -8.66
C ARG A 171 -2.71 -11.36 -8.65
N GLU A 172 -2.77 -12.16 -9.70
CA GLU A 172 -1.94 -13.35 -9.87
C GLU A 172 -0.46 -13.00 -9.99
N GLN A 173 -0.12 -11.99 -10.80
CA GLN A 173 1.23 -11.42 -10.87
C GLN A 173 1.73 -10.98 -9.48
N ASN A 174 0.94 -10.21 -8.75
CA ASN A 174 1.29 -9.73 -7.41
C ASN A 174 1.55 -10.93 -6.48
N GLN A 175 0.68 -11.94 -6.49
CA GLN A 175 0.87 -13.15 -5.69
C GLN A 175 2.19 -13.87 -6.04
N GLN A 176 2.47 -14.08 -7.32
CA GLN A 176 3.70 -14.73 -7.77
C GLN A 176 4.95 -13.93 -7.36
N LEU A 177 4.92 -12.60 -7.49
CA LEU A 177 6.04 -11.73 -7.08
C LEU A 177 6.22 -11.74 -5.55
N ARG A 178 5.13 -11.74 -4.77
CA ARG A 178 5.18 -11.86 -3.31
C ARG A 178 5.87 -13.14 -2.88
N GLU A 179 5.47 -14.25 -3.48
CA GLU A 179 6.01 -15.58 -3.19
C GLU A 179 7.47 -15.68 -3.63
N ARG A 180 7.81 -15.18 -4.83
CA ARG A 180 9.17 -15.16 -5.37
C ARG A 180 10.15 -14.40 -4.46
N TYR A 181 9.74 -13.25 -3.93
CA TYR A 181 10.60 -12.42 -3.07
C TYR A 181 10.39 -12.65 -1.56
N GLY A 182 9.50 -13.56 -1.17
CA GLY A 182 9.27 -13.92 0.24
C GLY A 182 8.70 -12.80 1.11
N VAL A 183 7.87 -11.91 0.55
CA VAL A 183 7.36 -10.72 1.25
C VAL A 183 6.20 -11.08 2.18
N THR A 184 6.40 -10.86 3.49
CA THR A 184 5.40 -11.12 4.55
C THR A 184 4.94 -9.86 5.29
N THR A 185 5.69 -8.77 5.19
CA THR A 185 5.45 -7.49 5.89
C THR A 185 5.16 -6.35 4.92
N TYR A 186 4.43 -5.32 5.38
CA TYR A 186 3.98 -4.22 4.52
C TYR A 186 4.04 -2.86 5.25
N PRO A 187 4.55 -1.80 4.60
CA PRO A 187 5.08 -1.79 3.24
C PRO A 187 6.48 -2.43 3.19
N THR A 188 6.78 -3.12 2.10
CA THR A 188 8.15 -3.57 1.78
C THR A 188 8.55 -2.94 0.45
N LEU A 189 9.70 -2.28 0.41
CA LEU A 189 10.25 -1.70 -0.82
C LEU A 189 11.45 -2.54 -1.28
N LEU A 190 11.40 -3.01 -2.53
CA LEU A 190 12.47 -3.79 -3.15
C LEU A 190 13.00 -3.07 -4.38
N VAL A 191 14.30 -3.14 -4.63
CA VAL A 191 14.90 -2.73 -5.89
C VAL A 191 15.28 -3.98 -6.69
N VAL A 192 14.81 -4.07 -7.92
CA VAL A 192 15.07 -5.21 -8.81
C VAL A 192 15.59 -4.75 -10.17
N GLU A 193 16.32 -5.64 -10.83
CA GLU A 193 16.64 -5.47 -12.25
C GLU A 193 15.37 -5.63 -13.11
N PRO A 194 15.34 -5.10 -14.35
CA PRO A 194 14.21 -5.29 -15.26
C PRO A 194 13.89 -6.77 -15.58
N ASP A 195 14.84 -7.68 -15.38
CA ASP A 195 14.65 -9.12 -15.57
C ASP A 195 14.03 -9.81 -14.34
N GLY A 196 13.80 -9.06 -13.25
CA GLY A 196 13.19 -9.55 -12.00
C GLY A 196 14.18 -10.14 -11.00
N ASP A 197 15.47 -9.86 -11.15
CA ASP A 197 16.47 -10.24 -10.17
C ASP A 197 16.49 -9.24 -9.01
N LEU A 198 16.37 -9.76 -7.78
CA LEU A 198 16.41 -8.93 -6.58
C LEU A 198 17.82 -8.36 -6.38
N LEU A 199 17.92 -7.03 -6.31
CA LEU A 199 19.18 -6.33 -6.05
C LEU A 199 19.32 -5.99 -4.57
N ALA A 200 18.28 -5.38 -3.98
CA ALA A 200 18.30 -4.93 -2.60
C ALA A 200 16.88 -4.82 -2.02
N THR A 201 16.79 -4.98 -0.71
CA THR A 201 15.61 -4.66 0.10
C THR A 201 15.88 -3.34 0.83
N VAL A 202 14.95 -2.39 0.75
CA VAL A 202 15.08 -1.14 1.50
C VAL A 202 14.67 -1.39 2.95
N ASP A 203 15.58 -1.16 3.88
CA ASP A 203 15.32 -1.31 5.31
C ASP A 203 14.65 -0.04 5.87
N LEU A 204 13.33 -0.10 6.05
CA LEU A 204 12.53 0.99 6.61
C LEU A 204 12.56 1.05 8.14
N LEU A 205 13.14 0.04 8.80
CA LEU A 205 13.26 -0.04 10.26
C LEU A 205 14.62 0.44 10.75
N LYS A 206 15.63 0.43 9.88
CA LYS A 206 16.95 0.98 10.16
C LYS A 206 16.83 2.47 10.56
N PRO A 207 17.41 2.87 11.71
CA PRO A 207 17.50 4.28 12.07
C PRO A 207 18.35 5.03 11.05
N VAL A 208 17.72 5.88 10.24
CA VAL A 208 18.38 6.77 9.28
C VAL A 208 18.06 8.23 9.62
N PRO A 209 18.94 9.19 9.30
CA PRO A 209 18.69 10.61 9.57
C PRO A 209 17.40 11.10 8.90
N GLY A 210 16.59 11.89 9.62
CA GLY A 210 15.35 12.48 9.12
C GLY A 210 14.42 12.88 10.26
N GLU A 211 13.83 14.07 10.17
CA GLU A 211 12.90 14.58 11.19
C GLU A 211 11.50 13.99 11.01
N THR A 212 11.10 13.75 9.76
CA THR A 212 9.79 13.19 9.41
C THR A 212 9.87 11.74 8.95
N TYR A 213 8.72 11.06 8.88
CA TYR A 213 8.64 9.71 8.30
C TYR A 213 9.10 9.71 6.84
N ARG A 214 8.62 10.66 6.03
CA ARG A 214 9.05 10.85 4.64
C ARG A 214 10.57 11.00 4.50
N ASP A 215 11.21 11.83 5.33
CA ASP A 215 12.67 12.04 5.25
C ASP A 215 13.44 10.74 5.48
N ARG A 216 12.98 9.93 6.45
CA ARG A 216 13.60 8.63 6.74
C ARG A 216 13.43 7.65 5.60
N VAL A 217 12.24 7.58 4.98
CA VAL A 217 12.02 6.71 3.81
C VAL A 217 12.89 7.16 2.63
N ILE A 218 12.96 8.47 2.37
CA ILE A 218 13.84 9.05 1.35
C ILE A 218 15.30 8.68 1.63
N ALA A 219 15.77 8.84 2.86
CA ALA A 219 17.14 8.50 3.24
C ALA A 219 17.45 7.01 3.04
N ALA A 220 16.54 6.11 3.43
CA ALA A 220 16.72 4.67 3.25
C ALA A 220 16.78 4.26 1.77
N VAL A 221 15.91 4.84 0.91
CA VAL A 221 15.95 4.58 -0.54
C VAL A 221 17.20 5.18 -1.17
N ALA A 222 17.65 6.35 -0.72
CA ALA A 222 18.89 6.97 -1.19
C ALA A 222 20.12 6.11 -0.82
N GLU A 223 20.23 5.64 0.42
CA GLU A 223 21.30 4.73 0.84
C GLU A 223 21.31 3.45 -0.02
N THR A 224 20.14 2.88 -0.26
CA THR A 224 19.98 1.71 -1.14
C THR A 224 20.44 2.03 -2.57
N ARG A 225 20.08 3.20 -3.12
CA ARG A 225 20.54 3.61 -4.46
C ARG A 225 22.06 3.75 -4.52
N GLU A 226 22.68 4.38 -3.52
CA GLU A 226 24.13 4.56 -3.50
C GLU A 226 24.88 3.23 -3.40
N SER A 227 24.38 2.27 -2.62
CA SER A 227 24.97 0.92 -2.55
C SER A 227 24.89 0.15 -3.87
N LEU A 228 23.94 0.50 -4.74
CA LEU A 228 23.77 -0.09 -6.07
C LEU A 228 24.60 0.59 -7.16
N LYS A 229 25.23 1.74 -6.90
CA LYS A 229 26.16 2.38 -7.85
C LYS A 229 27.50 1.67 -7.95
N THR A 230 27.88 0.89 -6.93
CA THR A 230 29.12 0.10 -6.90
C THR A 230 29.00 -1.26 -7.59
N ARG A 231 27.80 -1.61 -8.09
CA ARG A 231 27.50 -2.85 -8.81
C ARG A 231 27.01 -2.51 -10.23
N PRO A 232 27.82 -2.74 -11.30
CA PRO A 232 27.39 -2.45 -12.66
C PRO A 232 26.13 -3.25 -13.02
N PRO A 233 25.19 -2.68 -13.79
CA PRO A 233 24.00 -3.40 -14.24
C PRO A 233 24.43 -4.64 -15.01
N SER A 234 23.80 -5.78 -14.72
CA SER A 234 24.07 -7.02 -15.44
C SER A 234 23.84 -6.79 -16.94
N PRO A 235 24.77 -7.19 -17.83
CA PRO A 235 24.52 -7.14 -19.26
C PRO A 235 23.26 -7.95 -19.58
N PRO A 236 22.44 -7.51 -20.55
CA PRO A 236 21.20 -8.20 -20.91
C PRO A 236 21.52 -9.66 -21.20
N LYS A 237 20.85 -10.57 -20.47
CA LYS A 237 20.99 -12.00 -20.72
C LYS A 237 20.39 -12.25 -22.11
N VAL A 238 21.27 -12.51 -23.09
CA VAL A 238 20.86 -13.00 -24.40
C VAL A 238 19.93 -14.18 -24.15
N PRO A 239 18.68 -14.17 -24.65
CA PRO A 239 17.78 -15.29 -24.45
C PRO A 239 18.47 -16.54 -24.99
N GLU A 240 18.70 -17.53 -24.11
CA GLU A 240 19.18 -18.83 -24.55
C GLU A 240 18.25 -19.33 -25.66
N PRO A 241 18.80 -19.76 -26.81
CA PRO A 241 17.98 -20.16 -27.93
C PRO A 241 17.17 -21.39 -27.52
N VAL A 242 15.85 -21.25 -27.60
CA VAL A 242 14.93 -22.39 -27.58
C VAL A 242 15.36 -23.32 -28.72
N PRO A 243 15.75 -24.58 -28.47
CA PRO A 243 16.09 -25.48 -29.56
C PRO A 243 14.82 -25.78 -30.38
N PRO A 244 14.88 -25.70 -31.72
CA PRO A 244 13.70 -25.87 -32.55
C PRO A 244 13.25 -27.33 -32.58
N ALA A 245 11.93 -27.51 -32.67
CA ALA A 245 11.32 -28.78 -32.96
C ALA A 245 11.66 -29.22 -34.40
N GLY A 246 12.28 -30.41 -34.51
CA GLY A 246 12.20 -31.29 -35.68
C GLY A 246 13.27 -31.11 -36.77
N ALA A 247 13.54 -32.25 -37.42
CA ALA A 247 14.35 -32.47 -38.63
C ALA A 247 15.84 -32.78 -38.42
N GLU A 248 16.13 -34.09 -38.44
CA GLU A 248 17.07 -34.73 -39.38
C GLU A 248 18.11 -33.82 -40.06
N ALA A 249 19.40 -34.13 -39.85
CA ALA A 249 20.25 -34.70 -40.90
C ALA A 249 21.69 -34.95 -40.40
N ALA A 250 22.14 -36.20 -40.62
CA ALA A 250 23.45 -36.60 -41.14
C ALA A 250 24.74 -35.95 -40.58
N GLY A 251 25.51 -36.77 -39.87
CA GLY A 251 26.98 -36.72 -39.81
C GLY A 251 27.59 -38.03 -40.36
N PRO A 252 28.87 -38.05 -40.79
CA PRO A 252 29.30 -38.73 -42.01
C PRO A 252 29.91 -40.14 -41.85
N ALA A 253 30.11 -40.74 -43.02
CA ALA A 253 30.61 -42.07 -43.33
C ALA A 253 31.86 -42.55 -42.58
N VAL A 254 31.82 -43.82 -42.14
CA VAL A 254 33.00 -44.71 -42.14
C VAL A 254 32.56 -46.09 -42.65
N ALA A 255 33.30 -46.59 -43.63
CA ALA A 255 33.00 -47.80 -44.37
C ALA A 255 33.65 -49.05 -43.76
N ARG A 256 32.81 -50.11 -43.65
CA ARG A 256 33.08 -51.56 -43.80
C ARG A 256 33.97 -52.27 -42.74
N PRO A 257 33.85 -53.61 -42.57
CA PRO A 257 33.17 -54.59 -43.43
C PRO A 257 32.14 -55.51 -42.74
N ALA A 258 31.32 -56.17 -43.56
CA ALA A 258 30.54 -57.36 -43.18
C ALA A 258 31.46 -58.57 -42.97
N PRO A 259 31.00 -59.60 -42.22
CA PRO A 259 30.50 -60.77 -42.94
C PRO A 259 29.15 -61.30 -42.42
N THR A 260 28.29 -61.61 -43.40
CA THR A 260 27.45 -62.80 -43.56
C THR A 260 27.00 -63.64 -42.36
N GLY A 261 25.69 -63.96 -42.41
CA GLY A 261 25.06 -65.10 -41.74
C GLY A 261 24.52 -64.69 -40.38
N GLY A 262 23.28 -64.95 -40.01
CA GLY A 262 22.27 -65.86 -40.50
C GLY A 262 21.17 -65.83 -39.44
N ALA A 263 19.95 -66.14 -39.86
CA ALA A 263 18.76 -65.91 -39.07
C ALA A 263 18.69 -66.78 -37.80
N ALA A 264 17.93 -66.24 -36.85
CA ALA A 264 16.89 -66.91 -36.10
C ALA A 264 17.23 -67.60 -34.76
N GLU A 265 16.25 -67.38 -33.86
CA GLU A 265 15.90 -68.12 -32.64
C GLU A 265 16.70 -67.77 -31.37
N ALA A 266 16.18 -66.88 -30.51
CA ALA A 266 15.16 -67.14 -29.47
C ALA A 266 15.77 -67.96 -28.31
N VAL A 267 15.66 -67.58 -27.04
CA VAL A 267 14.42 -67.66 -26.23
C VAL A 267 14.74 -67.12 -24.82
N GLU A 268 13.76 -66.38 -24.27
CA GLU A 268 13.39 -66.15 -22.86
C GLU A 268 14.46 -65.83 -21.80
N VAL A 269 14.37 -64.64 -21.21
CA VAL A 269 13.93 -64.41 -19.82
C VAL A 269 13.74 -62.89 -19.67
N THR A 270 12.51 -62.38 -19.67
CA THR A 270 12.10 -61.12 -18.99
C THR A 270 10.63 -60.78 -19.32
N SER A 271 9.66 -61.41 -18.66
CA SER A 271 8.24 -61.01 -18.79
C SER A 271 7.51 -60.85 -17.45
N SER A 272 8.15 -61.13 -16.31
CA SER A 272 7.50 -61.08 -14.99
C SER A 272 7.68 -59.76 -14.22
N LEU A 273 8.58 -58.85 -14.63
CA LEU A 273 8.80 -57.59 -13.91
C LEU A 273 8.05 -56.37 -14.49
N PHE A 274 7.55 -56.45 -15.73
CA PHE A 274 6.81 -55.34 -16.36
C PHE A 274 5.32 -55.33 -16.00
N ALA A 275 4.66 -56.48 -15.87
CA ALA A 275 3.23 -56.55 -15.57
C ALA A 275 2.88 -56.03 -14.16
N ALA A 276 3.73 -56.33 -13.16
CA ALA A 276 3.52 -55.90 -11.78
C ALA A 276 3.68 -54.38 -11.60
N ARG A 277 4.55 -53.74 -12.40
CA ARG A 277 4.76 -52.28 -12.35
C ARG A 277 3.61 -51.49 -12.98
N TRP A 278 2.98 -52.02 -14.03
CA TRP A 278 1.85 -51.35 -14.69
C TRP A 278 0.56 -51.40 -13.88
N ALA A 279 0.31 -52.47 -13.12
CA ALA A 279 -0.88 -52.58 -12.28
C ALA A 279 -0.94 -51.51 -11.16
N LEU A 280 0.20 -51.14 -10.57
CA LEU A 280 0.27 -50.12 -9.51
C LEU A 280 0.03 -48.70 -10.04
N VAL A 281 0.53 -48.38 -11.23
CA VAL A 281 0.36 -47.05 -11.84
C VAL A 281 -1.10 -46.82 -12.24
N VAL A 282 -1.77 -47.85 -12.78
CA VAL A 282 -3.18 -47.77 -13.17
C VAL A 282 -4.08 -47.62 -11.95
N GLY A 283 -3.78 -48.30 -10.84
CA GLY A 283 -4.53 -48.15 -9.59
C GLY A 283 -4.42 -46.74 -8.99
N LEU A 284 -3.24 -46.11 -9.03
CA LEU A 284 -3.03 -44.77 -8.50
C LEU A 284 -3.77 -43.70 -9.32
N LEU A 285 -3.77 -43.84 -10.65
CA LEU A 285 -4.47 -42.93 -11.55
C LEU A 285 -6.00 -43.02 -11.40
N ALA A 286 -6.53 -44.23 -11.21
CA ALA A 286 -7.95 -44.42 -10.94
C ALA A 286 -8.38 -43.80 -9.60
N GLY A 287 -7.55 -43.88 -8.55
CA GLY A 287 -7.81 -43.24 -7.26
C GLY A 287 -7.83 -41.71 -7.33
N LEU A 288 -6.89 -41.10 -8.05
CA LEU A 288 -6.83 -39.65 -8.25
C LEU A 288 -8.03 -39.12 -9.05
N ALA A 289 -8.48 -39.86 -10.07
CA ALA A 289 -9.68 -39.52 -10.84
C ALA A 289 -10.95 -39.56 -9.97
N GLY A 290 -11.05 -40.51 -9.04
CA GLY A 290 -12.17 -40.59 -8.08
C GLY A 290 -12.24 -39.39 -7.14
N ILE A 291 -11.10 -38.94 -6.61
CA ILE A 291 -11.00 -37.76 -5.72
C ILE A 291 -11.35 -36.47 -6.49
N GLY A 292 -10.87 -36.33 -7.72
CA GLY A 292 -11.21 -35.21 -8.60
C GLY A 292 -12.71 -35.16 -8.92
N GLY A 293 -13.33 -36.32 -9.19
CA GLY A 293 -14.77 -36.44 -9.42
C GLY A 293 -15.61 -36.06 -8.19
N LEU A 294 -15.16 -36.44 -6.99
CA LEU A 294 -15.83 -36.08 -5.74
C LEU A 294 -15.74 -34.56 -5.44
N LEU A 295 -14.57 -33.95 -5.68
CA LEU A 295 -14.37 -32.50 -5.55
C LEU A 295 -15.22 -31.72 -6.55
N TRP A 296 -15.30 -32.19 -7.80
CA TRP A 296 -16.17 -31.61 -8.83
C TRP A 296 -17.65 -31.74 -8.45
N TYR A 297 -18.07 -32.89 -7.93
CA TYR A 297 -19.44 -33.15 -7.47
C TYR A 297 -19.84 -32.21 -6.32
N VAL A 298 -18.96 -31.98 -5.34
CA VAL A 298 -19.19 -31.04 -4.24
C VAL A 298 -19.25 -29.59 -4.75
N TRP A 299 -18.42 -29.23 -5.73
CA TRP A 299 -18.41 -27.90 -6.32
C TRP A 299 -19.66 -27.60 -7.17
N HIS A 300 -20.22 -28.59 -7.86
CA HIS A 300 -21.40 -28.44 -8.71
C HIS A 300 -22.74 -28.51 -7.96
N ARG A 301 -22.76 -28.98 -6.70
CA ARG A 301 -24.01 -29.08 -5.89
C ARG A 301 -24.45 -27.78 -5.19
N GLY A 302 -23.80 -26.64 -5.46
CA GLY A 302 -24.39 -25.31 -5.22
C GLY A 302 -24.44 -24.81 -3.77
N VAL A 303 -23.42 -25.07 -2.94
CA VAL A 303 -23.36 -24.59 -1.53
C VAL A 303 -22.72 -23.18 -1.39
N LEU A 304 -22.54 -22.42 -2.46
CA LEU A 304 -22.09 -21.02 -2.36
C LEU A 304 -22.97 -20.10 -3.23
N PRO A 305 -23.84 -19.26 -2.63
CA PRO A 305 -24.63 -18.30 -3.37
C PRO A 305 -23.79 -17.07 -3.79
N LYS A 306 -24.18 -16.50 -4.94
CA LYS A 306 -23.59 -15.32 -5.60
C LYS A 306 -24.33 -14.04 -5.19
N GLY A 307 -23.57 -12.98 -4.89
CA GLY A 307 -23.83 -11.59 -5.32
C GLY A 307 -24.62 -10.64 -4.40
N GLY A 308 -23.92 -9.60 -3.91
CA GLY A 308 -24.46 -8.23 -3.68
C GLY A 308 -25.09 -7.90 -2.32
N ARG A 309 -24.82 -6.67 -1.80
CA ARG A 309 -25.53 -5.89 -0.75
C ARG A 309 -26.89 -6.50 -0.36
N PRO A 310 -27.06 -7.28 0.73
CA PRO A 310 -27.07 -6.91 2.16
C PRO A 310 -26.30 -7.94 3.03
N GLU A 311 -25.60 -8.85 2.36
CA GLU A 311 -24.99 -10.04 2.96
C GLU A 311 -23.71 -9.73 3.71
N GLN A 312 -23.04 -8.59 3.48
CA GLN A 312 -21.85 -8.18 4.24
C GLN A 312 -22.23 -7.62 5.62
N GLU A 313 -23.26 -6.79 5.74
CA GLU A 313 -23.79 -6.40 7.05
C GLU A 313 -24.36 -7.62 7.78
N MET A 314 -25.00 -8.55 7.07
CA MET A 314 -25.48 -9.79 7.66
C MET A 314 -24.33 -10.76 7.99
N LYS A 315 -23.27 -10.88 7.19
CA LYS A 315 -22.09 -11.73 7.44
C LYS A 315 -21.20 -11.16 8.54
N GLN A 316 -21.13 -9.85 8.66
CA GLN A 316 -20.43 -9.16 9.74
C GLN A 316 -21.26 -9.27 11.02
N ARG A 317 -22.59 -9.13 10.96
CA ARG A 317 -23.51 -9.48 12.06
C ARG A 317 -23.48 -10.97 12.44
N ILE A 318 -23.35 -11.88 11.48
CA ILE A 318 -23.24 -13.33 11.68
C ILE A 318 -21.83 -13.67 12.20
N SER A 319 -20.77 -12.97 11.79
CA SER A 319 -19.40 -13.13 12.28
C SER A 319 -19.23 -12.54 13.68
N ASP A 320 -19.88 -11.42 13.98
CA ASP A 320 -19.95 -10.82 15.31
C ASP A 320 -20.80 -11.73 16.23
N ALA A 321 -21.92 -12.27 15.74
CA ALA A 321 -22.72 -13.28 16.44
C ALA A 321 -22.01 -14.64 16.58
N ALA A 322 -21.13 -15.02 15.64
CA ALA A 322 -20.35 -16.26 15.67
C ALA A 322 -19.06 -16.14 16.51
N SER A 323 -18.57 -14.92 16.77
CA SER A 323 -17.44 -14.64 17.68
C SER A 323 -17.89 -14.32 19.10
N GLY A 324 -19.17 -13.99 19.31
CA GLY A 324 -19.73 -13.64 20.62
C GLY A 324 -19.27 -12.27 21.14
N LEU A 325 -18.64 -11.47 20.28
CA LEU A 325 -18.18 -10.12 20.62
C LEU A 325 -19.33 -9.11 20.63
N PRO A 326 -19.31 -8.14 21.54
CA PRO A 326 -20.33 -7.10 21.59
C PRO A 326 -20.21 -6.16 20.39
N THR A 327 -21.33 -5.67 19.89
CA THR A 327 -21.37 -4.63 18.86
C THR A 327 -21.07 -3.25 19.47
N PRO A 328 -20.56 -2.27 18.68
CA PRO A 328 -20.33 -0.92 19.20
C PRO A 328 -21.58 -0.27 19.80
N ALA A 329 -22.75 -0.53 19.19
CA ALA A 329 -24.03 -0.04 19.68
C ALA A 329 -24.38 -0.63 21.06
N GLU A 330 -24.21 -1.94 21.24
CA GLU A 330 -24.44 -2.58 22.54
C GLU A 330 -23.49 -2.02 23.61
N MET A 331 -22.22 -1.79 23.28
CA MET A 331 -21.24 -1.25 24.23
C MET A 331 -21.54 0.17 24.67
N ASN A 332 -22.21 0.98 23.84
CA ASN A 332 -22.59 2.35 24.21
C ASN A 332 -23.60 2.39 25.35
N ASP A 333 -24.41 1.35 25.49
CA ASP A 333 -25.42 1.24 26.55
C ASP A 333 -24.85 0.62 27.83
N TRP A 334 -23.58 0.22 27.84
CA TRP A 334 -22.99 -0.48 28.97
C TRP A 334 -22.65 0.45 30.15
N PRO A 335 -22.92 0.02 31.39
CA PRO A 335 -22.46 0.76 32.56
C PRO A 335 -20.93 0.74 32.65
N ARG A 336 -20.35 1.78 33.26
CA ARG A 336 -18.89 1.95 33.41
C ARG A 336 -18.20 0.71 33.97
N ALA A 337 -18.82 0.05 34.96
CA ALA A 337 -18.29 -1.16 35.57
C ALA A 337 -18.13 -2.33 34.57
N ARG A 338 -19.09 -2.49 33.64
CA ARG A 338 -19.04 -3.55 32.63
C ARG A 338 -17.95 -3.29 31.60
N VAL A 339 -17.78 -2.03 31.19
CA VAL A 339 -16.67 -1.61 30.32
C VAL A 339 -15.33 -1.87 31.00
N ALA A 340 -15.18 -1.51 32.29
CA ALA A 340 -13.97 -1.76 33.06
C ALA A 340 -13.64 -3.26 33.17
N THR A 341 -14.64 -4.13 33.38
CA THR A 341 -14.44 -5.59 33.40
C THR A 341 -13.92 -6.12 32.05
N LEU A 342 -14.45 -5.63 30.93
CA LEU A 342 -13.97 -6.02 29.59
C LEU A 342 -12.53 -5.60 29.38
N VAL A 343 -12.21 -4.34 29.67
CA VAL A 343 -10.88 -3.77 29.48
C VAL A 343 -9.86 -4.48 30.38
N ALA A 344 -10.23 -4.80 31.62
CA ALA A 344 -9.40 -5.59 32.52
C ALA A 344 -9.10 -6.98 31.95
N ALA A 345 -10.12 -7.69 31.46
CA ALA A 345 -9.95 -9.02 30.87
C ALA A 345 -9.09 -8.99 29.59
N TYR A 346 -9.23 -7.94 28.77
CA TYR A 346 -8.39 -7.69 27.61
C TYR A 346 -6.92 -7.48 28.01
N LEU A 347 -6.66 -6.60 28.98
CA LEU A 347 -5.31 -6.28 29.44
C LEU A 347 -4.63 -7.50 30.07
N GLU A 348 -5.36 -8.32 30.83
CA GLU A 348 -4.84 -9.59 31.33
C GLU A 348 -4.46 -10.55 30.20
N ALA A 349 -5.27 -10.63 29.14
CA ALA A 349 -5.00 -11.46 27.98
C ALA A 349 -3.81 -10.95 27.14
N ASP A 350 -3.59 -9.64 27.12
CA ASP A 350 -2.43 -8.98 26.50
C ASP A 350 -1.15 -9.07 27.36
N GLY A 351 -1.23 -9.75 28.52
CA GLY A 351 -0.08 -10.07 29.38
C GLY A 351 0.16 -9.11 30.54
N TYR A 352 -0.74 -8.16 30.80
CA TYR A 352 -0.64 -7.28 31.97
C TYR A 352 -1.16 -7.95 33.25
N ARG A 353 -0.57 -7.63 34.41
CA ARG A 353 -1.23 -7.88 35.69
C ARG A 353 -2.16 -6.72 36.03
N VAL A 354 -3.45 -7.03 36.14
CA VAL A 354 -4.51 -6.05 36.31
C VAL A 354 -4.99 -6.03 37.75
N GLU A 355 -4.97 -4.85 38.38
CA GLU A 355 -5.66 -4.60 39.64
C GLU A 355 -6.89 -3.74 39.39
N LEU A 356 -8.07 -4.35 39.54
CA LEU A 356 -9.34 -3.63 39.52
C LEU A 356 -9.44 -2.80 40.80
N VAL A 357 -9.27 -1.49 40.65
CA VAL A 357 -9.57 -0.55 41.72
C VAL A 357 -11.10 -0.47 41.78
N ARG A 358 -11.70 -0.65 42.97
CA ARG A 358 -13.17 -0.46 43.14
C ARG A 358 -13.58 0.83 42.42
N PRO A 359 -14.74 0.87 41.73
CA PRO A 359 -15.13 2.01 40.90
C PRO A 359 -15.05 3.30 41.71
N ALA A 360 -13.95 4.01 41.50
CA ALA A 360 -13.64 5.25 42.19
C ALA A 360 -13.90 6.41 41.22
N ILE A 361 -14.06 7.60 41.76
CA ILE A 361 -14.39 8.79 40.93
C ILE A 361 -13.23 9.14 39.98
N ASP A 362 -12.01 8.64 40.23
CA ASP A 362 -10.75 9.04 39.61
C ASP A 362 -10.14 7.97 38.65
N LYS A 363 -10.21 6.68 38.97
CA LYS A 363 -9.66 5.58 38.13
C LYS A 363 -10.45 4.28 38.24
N ASP A 364 -10.35 3.42 37.23
CA ASP A 364 -11.03 2.12 37.19
C ASP A 364 -10.07 0.94 37.23
N ILE A 365 -8.89 1.09 36.61
CA ILE A 365 -7.91 0.01 36.52
C ILE A 365 -6.52 0.59 36.74
N ALA A 366 -5.72 -0.13 37.53
CA ALA A 366 -4.30 0.14 37.71
C ALA A 366 -3.50 -1.08 37.25
N LEU A 367 -2.56 -0.87 36.32
CA LEU A 367 -1.65 -1.92 35.86
C LEU A 367 -0.38 -1.87 36.70
N ARG A 368 -0.09 -2.95 37.43
CA ARG A 368 1.09 -3.07 38.28
C ARG A 368 2.04 -4.13 37.74
N ARG A 369 3.35 -3.87 37.86
CA ARG A 369 4.39 -4.89 37.65
C ARG A 369 4.59 -5.66 38.96
N GLU A 370 4.94 -6.94 38.86
CA GLU A 370 5.22 -7.78 40.03
C GLU A 370 6.36 -7.18 40.86
N GLY A 371 6.05 -6.77 42.10
CA GLY A 371 6.99 -6.14 43.03
C GLY A 371 7.06 -4.60 43.00
N ALA A 372 6.25 -3.90 42.21
CA ALA A 372 6.23 -2.44 42.18
C ALA A 372 5.14 -1.84 43.10
N GLU A 373 5.49 -0.83 43.90
CA GLU A 373 4.54 -0.12 44.77
C GLU A 373 3.63 0.84 43.97
N THR A 374 4.13 1.38 42.85
CA THR A 374 3.40 2.31 41.97
C THR A 374 2.90 1.63 40.69
N PRO A 375 1.67 1.95 40.24
CA PRO A 375 1.17 1.46 38.96
C PRO A 375 1.90 2.11 37.78
N GLN A 376 2.07 1.39 36.68
CA GLN A 376 2.72 1.90 35.46
C GLN A 376 1.73 2.53 34.48
N VAL A 377 0.47 2.09 34.54
CA VAL A 377 -0.62 2.60 33.70
C VAL A 377 -1.87 2.75 34.53
N LEU A 378 -2.51 3.92 34.44
CA LEU A 378 -3.87 4.12 34.94
C LEU A 378 -4.85 4.12 33.79
N VAL A 379 -5.96 3.38 33.95
CA VAL A 379 -7.04 3.35 32.97
C VAL A 379 -8.32 3.89 33.61
N ARG A 380 -8.97 4.79 32.88
CA ARG A 380 -10.29 5.33 33.21
C ARG A 380 -11.29 4.91 32.15
N CYS A 381 -12.35 4.25 32.57
CA CYS A 381 -13.44 3.81 31.72
C CYS A 381 -14.62 4.77 31.84
N ALA A 382 -15.31 5.00 30.74
CA ALA A 382 -16.60 5.67 30.68
C ALA A 382 -17.66 4.66 30.25
N GLY A 383 -18.87 4.79 30.79
CA GLY A 383 -20.04 4.02 30.40
C GLY A 383 -21.13 4.92 29.82
N SER A 384 -22.32 4.34 29.66
CA SER A 384 -23.52 5.01 29.13
C SER A 384 -23.90 6.29 29.89
N GLU A 385 -23.63 6.34 31.20
CA GLU A 385 -23.89 7.50 32.06
C GLU A 385 -23.12 8.76 31.63
N GLN A 386 -21.95 8.60 31.01
CA GLN A 386 -21.10 9.70 30.59
C GLN A 386 -21.32 10.11 29.13
N GLY A 387 -21.89 9.22 28.31
CA GLY A 387 -22.05 9.44 26.87
C GLY A 387 -20.72 9.79 26.20
N VAL A 388 -20.75 10.75 25.25
CA VAL A 388 -19.53 11.24 24.60
C VAL A 388 -18.64 11.94 25.62
N VAL A 389 -17.43 11.42 25.80
CA VAL A 389 -16.50 11.90 26.83
C VAL A 389 -15.97 13.29 26.50
N SER A 390 -16.17 14.22 27.44
CA SER A 390 -15.66 15.59 27.37
C SER A 390 -14.21 15.71 27.88
N VAL A 391 -13.59 16.87 27.62
CA VAL A 391 -12.22 17.18 28.07
C VAL A 391 -12.07 17.10 29.60
N LYS A 392 -13.15 17.37 30.35
CA LYS A 392 -13.13 17.37 31.83
C LYS A 392 -12.65 16.02 32.37
N LEU A 393 -13.19 14.92 31.86
CA LEU A 393 -12.87 13.57 32.30
C LEU A 393 -11.41 13.20 31.98
N VAL A 394 -10.91 13.63 30.82
CA VAL A 394 -9.52 13.41 30.40
C VAL A 394 -8.54 14.20 31.29
N ARG A 395 -8.90 15.44 31.66
CA ARG A 395 -8.14 16.27 32.61
C ARG A 395 -8.10 15.67 34.02
N GLU A 396 -9.22 15.11 34.48
CA GLU A 396 -9.27 14.41 35.77
C GLU A 396 -8.27 13.26 35.81
N LEU A 397 -8.22 12.41 34.77
CA LEU A 397 -7.23 11.33 34.70
C LEU A 397 -5.79 11.87 34.71
N LEU A 398 -5.52 12.93 33.95
CA LEU A 398 -4.18 13.55 33.92
C LEU A 398 -3.76 14.04 35.33
N GLY A 399 -4.69 14.60 36.10
CA GLY A 399 -4.46 14.98 37.49
C GLY A 399 -4.11 13.77 38.38
N THR A 400 -4.82 12.65 38.20
CA THR A 400 -4.54 11.40 38.94
C THR A 400 -3.18 10.82 38.58
N LEU A 401 -2.80 10.82 37.30
CA LEU A 401 -1.47 10.39 36.84
C LEU A 401 -0.36 11.18 37.53
N ALA A 402 -0.50 12.50 37.58
CA ALA A 402 0.47 13.37 38.23
C ALA A 402 0.56 13.14 39.74
N ALA A 403 -0.57 12.90 40.41
CA ALA A 403 -0.63 12.62 41.85
C ALA A 403 0.01 11.28 42.23
N GLU A 404 -0.11 10.26 41.37
CA GLU A 404 0.43 8.91 41.60
C GLU A 404 1.82 8.69 40.97
N GLY A 405 2.36 9.69 40.27
CA GLY A 405 3.66 9.61 39.61
C GLY A 405 3.69 8.64 38.43
N VAL A 406 2.57 8.50 37.72
CA VAL A 406 2.40 7.56 36.60
C VAL A 406 2.47 8.30 35.27
N GLU A 407 3.31 7.82 34.35
CA GLU A 407 3.54 8.51 33.06
C GLU A 407 2.49 8.17 32.01
N THR A 408 1.84 7.00 32.09
CA THR A 408 0.94 6.50 31.05
C THR A 408 -0.52 6.43 31.53
N GLY A 409 -1.42 7.06 30.80
CA GLY A 409 -2.87 7.01 31.07
C GLY A 409 -3.72 6.69 29.86
N TRP A 410 -4.69 5.79 30.05
CA TRP A 410 -5.62 5.36 29.01
C TRP A 410 -7.05 5.75 29.40
N VAL A 411 -7.80 6.29 28.45
CA VAL A 411 -9.25 6.53 28.61
C VAL A 411 -9.99 5.64 27.63
N VAL A 412 -10.92 4.83 28.14
CA VAL A 412 -11.75 3.94 27.33
C VAL A 412 -13.20 4.41 27.39
N ALA A 413 -13.79 4.74 26.24
CA ALA A 413 -15.15 5.26 26.18
C ALA A 413 -15.90 4.71 24.95
N PRO A 414 -16.85 3.78 25.13
CA PRO A 414 -17.59 3.20 24.01
C PRO A 414 -18.26 4.26 23.12
N ALA A 415 -18.93 5.23 23.75
CA ALA A 415 -19.62 6.33 23.08
C ALA A 415 -18.67 7.36 22.42
N GLY A 416 -17.35 7.18 22.57
CA GLY A 416 -16.34 8.01 21.94
C GLY A 416 -16.02 9.30 22.70
N PHE A 417 -15.29 10.18 22.02
CA PHE A 417 -14.67 11.38 22.61
C PHE A 417 -15.01 12.64 21.82
N ALA A 418 -15.29 13.73 22.53
CA ALA A 418 -15.42 15.04 21.96
C ALA A 418 -14.11 15.48 21.28
N ARG A 419 -14.20 16.30 20.22
CA ARG A 419 -13.03 16.75 19.45
C ARG A 419 -11.96 17.39 20.33
N GLU A 420 -12.38 18.24 21.26
CA GLU A 420 -11.47 18.92 22.20
C GLU A 420 -10.75 17.93 23.12
N ALA A 421 -11.42 16.85 23.53
CA ALA A 421 -10.84 15.81 24.39
C ALA A 421 -9.74 15.05 23.64
N ARG A 422 -9.95 14.78 22.35
CA ARG A 422 -8.94 14.17 21.47
C ARG A 422 -7.72 15.08 21.30
N THR A 423 -7.92 16.37 21.05
CA THR A 423 -6.83 17.34 20.95
C THR A 423 -6.03 17.42 22.25
N PHE A 424 -6.72 17.50 23.40
CA PHE A 424 -6.09 17.58 24.71
C PHE A 424 -5.28 16.31 25.03
N ALA A 425 -5.86 15.12 24.77
CA ALA A 425 -5.17 13.85 24.98
C ALA A 425 -3.89 13.73 24.14
N ALA A 426 -3.93 14.14 22.87
CA ALA A 426 -2.77 14.12 21.97
C ALA A 426 -1.62 15.00 22.46
N GLN A 427 -1.92 16.17 23.07
CA GLN A 427 -0.92 17.07 23.62
C GLN A 427 -0.25 16.54 24.89
N HIS A 428 -0.94 15.70 25.65
CA HIS A 428 -0.49 15.18 26.94
C HIS A 428 -0.14 13.69 26.92
N GLY A 429 -0.06 13.07 25.73
CA GLY A 429 0.34 11.66 25.57
C GLY A 429 -0.67 10.64 26.14
N LEU A 430 -1.95 11.02 26.30
CA LEU A 430 -2.99 10.12 26.78
C LEU A 430 -3.56 9.29 25.63
N ARG A 431 -3.74 7.98 25.86
CA ARG A 431 -4.34 7.09 24.87
C ARG A 431 -5.86 7.09 25.02
N LEU A 432 -6.59 7.32 23.93
CA LEU A 432 -8.05 7.27 23.88
C LEU A 432 -8.49 6.05 23.08
N ILE A 433 -9.37 5.23 23.62
CA ILE A 433 -9.88 4.01 22.99
C ILE A 433 -11.40 4.06 22.98
N ASP A 434 -12.02 4.01 21.79
CA ASP A 434 -13.47 3.95 21.63
C ASP A 434 -13.98 2.53 21.36
N ALA A 435 -15.29 2.34 21.21
CA ALA A 435 -15.87 1.01 21.02
C ALA A 435 -15.31 0.29 19.78
N ALA A 436 -15.11 1.01 18.68
CA ALA A 436 -14.60 0.43 17.44
C ALA A 436 -13.15 -0.06 17.64
N GLU A 437 -12.29 0.78 18.21
CA GLU A 437 -10.91 0.41 18.50
C GLU A 437 -10.81 -0.74 19.52
N LEU A 438 -11.66 -0.74 20.55
CA LEU A 438 -11.66 -1.82 21.56
C LEU A 438 -12.06 -3.16 20.95
N ILE A 439 -13.03 -3.17 20.03
CA ILE A 439 -13.45 -4.40 19.33
C ILE A 439 -12.34 -4.89 18.39
N GLU A 440 -11.66 -3.99 17.67
CA GLU A 440 -10.51 -4.37 16.83
C GLU A 440 -9.40 -5.01 17.66
N ARG A 441 -9.04 -4.39 18.80
CA ARG A 441 -8.06 -4.96 19.74
C ARG A 441 -8.46 -6.33 20.28
N LEU A 442 -9.75 -6.57 20.51
CA LEU A 442 -10.25 -7.89 20.93
C LEU A 442 -10.18 -8.93 19.81
N ARG A 443 -10.35 -8.53 18.55
CA ARG A 443 -10.23 -9.41 17.38
C ARG A 443 -8.78 -9.82 17.10
N ASP A 444 -7.81 -8.98 17.46
CA ASP A 444 -6.39 -9.26 17.31
C ASP A 444 -5.85 -10.25 18.35
N LEU A 445 -6.60 -10.53 19.42
CA LEU A 445 -6.20 -11.54 20.40
C LEU A 445 -6.23 -12.95 19.79
N PRO A 446 -5.31 -13.84 20.21
CA PRO A 446 -5.37 -15.25 19.86
C PRO A 446 -6.78 -15.84 20.09
N PRO A 447 -7.36 -16.57 19.13
CA PRO A 447 -8.76 -17.06 19.20
C PRO A 447 -9.11 -17.87 20.46
N LEU A 448 -8.10 -18.43 21.13
CA LEU A 448 -8.24 -19.22 22.36
C LEU A 448 -8.50 -18.37 23.62
N LEU A 449 -8.21 -17.05 23.58
CA LEU A 449 -8.37 -16.14 24.71
C LEU A 449 -9.75 -15.46 24.72
N LEU A 450 -10.38 -15.32 23.54
CA LEU A 450 -11.68 -14.67 23.38
C LEU A 450 -12.79 -15.32 24.22
N PRO A 451 -12.95 -16.66 24.25
CA PRO A 451 -13.99 -17.30 25.07
C PRO A 451 -13.79 -17.06 26.57
N LYS A 452 -12.54 -16.95 27.05
CA LYS A 452 -12.26 -16.68 28.47
C LYS A 452 -12.68 -15.28 28.88
N ILE A 453 -12.48 -14.31 28.00
CA ILE A 453 -12.91 -12.91 28.19
C ILE A 453 -14.44 -12.84 28.23
N LEU A 454 -15.12 -13.48 27.27
CA LEU A 454 -16.57 -13.46 27.17
C LEU A 454 -17.27 -14.12 28.38
N VAL A 455 -16.70 -15.21 28.92
CA VAL A 455 -17.23 -15.85 30.14
C VAL A 455 -17.14 -14.93 31.36
N ARG A 456 -16.10 -14.10 31.46
CA ARG A 456 -15.94 -13.15 32.57
C ARG A 456 -16.92 -11.97 32.47
N LEU A 457 -17.38 -11.63 31.27
CA LEU A 457 -18.40 -10.60 31.05
C LEU A 457 -19.83 -11.06 31.31
N ALA A 458 -20.06 -12.37 31.30
CA ALA A 458 -21.36 -12.97 31.58
C ALA A 458 -21.63 -13.16 33.09
N LYS A 459 -20.60 -12.96 33.93
CA LYS A 459 -20.68 -12.94 35.40
C LYS A 459 -20.75 -11.51 35.90
#